data_AF-A0A944WDR9-F1
#
_entry.id   AF-A0A944WDR9-F1
#
_cell.length_a   1.000
_cell.length_b   1.000
_cell.length_c   1.000
_cell.angle_alpha   90.00
_cell.angle_beta   90.00
_cell.angle_gamma   90.00
#
_symmetry.space_group_name_H-M   'P 1'
#
loop_
_entity.id
_entity.type
_entity.pdbx_description
1 polymer ?
#
loop_
_entity_poly.entity_id
_entity_poly.type
_entity_poly.pdbx_seq_one_letter_code
_entity_poly.pdbx_strand_id
1 'polypeptide(L)'
;MTPATKTLLMLLIVLVSTANAEDPVDKKEAAAPIAANKNILKPLVTSKFVLPLKKGGGLWIDLKRKWVIVDGSVCLREGPLEMFICPAQTKEHESVITTPVDAETVHTSLLAIGAKTGSPVQFQPEYKRATGAVIDIVVVWVGEDGKINANLGQDWVKKGNTRKTMQYAWVFGGSGYWKNPNTDERIYYGNDGSLVCLSNFPTATIDLPVESSNSNAARLYYANTPQIAPLKTPVRLVFANRPNVDAMKTPKVLGAGCVLLETVRNWAKEIGTNN
;
A
#
# COMPACT_ATOMS: atom_id res chain seq x y z
N MET A 1 -11.69 -10.76 -87.73
CA MET A 1 -10.25 -10.60 -87.98
C MET A 1 -9.58 -10.33 -86.64
N THR A 2 -8.84 -11.33 -86.15
CA THR A 2 -8.06 -11.33 -84.90
C THR A 2 -6.79 -10.49 -85.00
N PRO A 3 -6.37 -9.87 -83.89
CA PRO A 3 -4.98 -9.97 -83.44
C PRO A 3 -4.95 -10.45 -81.98
N ALA A 4 -4.26 -11.54 -81.62
CA ALA A 4 -2.81 -11.73 -81.56
C ALA A 4 -2.12 -10.87 -80.47
N THR A 5 -2.13 -11.45 -79.27
CA THR A 5 -1.12 -11.47 -78.20
C THR A 5 0.16 -10.64 -78.40
N LYS A 6 0.45 -9.74 -77.46
CA LYS A 6 1.81 -9.50 -76.92
C LYS A 6 1.73 -9.09 -75.45
N THR A 7 2.03 -10.04 -74.57
CA THR A 7 2.31 -9.81 -73.15
C THR A 7 3.62 -9.04 -73.03
N LEU A 8 3.56 -7.78 -72.57
CA LEU A 8 4.74 -7.00 -72.22
C LEU A 8 4.89 -7.04 -70.69
N LEU A 9 5.84 -7.84 -70.22
CA LEU A 9 6.24 -7.93 -68.83
C LEU A 9 6.98 -6.63 -68.46
N MET A 10 6.29 -5.71 -67.79
CA MET A 10 6.89 -4.46 -67.30
C MET A 10 7.60 -4.76 -65.98
N LEU A 11 8.93 -4.83 -66.02
CA LEU A 11 9.79 -5.01 -64.86
C LEU A 11 9.79 -3.70 -64.06
N LEU A 12 9.03 -3.65 -62.97
CA LEU A 12 9.02 -2.51 -62.05
C LEU A 12 10.28 -2.55 -61.18
N ILE A 13 11.31 -1.78 -61.57
CA ILE A 13 12.49 -1.55 -60.73
C ILE A 13 12.08 -0.53 -59.66
N VAL A 14 11.79 -1.02 -58.45
CA VAL A 14 11.64 -0.17 -57.27
C VAL A 14 13.05 0.23 -56.82
N LEU A 15 13.47 1.45 -57.16
CA LEU A 15 14.59 2.10 -56.49
C LEU A 15 14.15 2.42 -55.05
N VAL A 16 14.61 1.61 -54.10
CA VAL A 16 14.53 1.94 -52.67
C VAL A 16 15.59 3.00 -52.40
N SER A 17 15.19 4.27 -52.40
CA SER A 17 16.01 5.32 -51.79
C SER A 17 16.07 5.08 -50.28
N THR A 18 17.24 4.69 -49.79
CA THR A 18 17.55 4.64 -48.36
C THR A 18 17.69 6.08 -47.85
N ALA A 19 16.58 6.73 -47.54
CA ALA A 19 16.58 7.93 -46.71
C ALA A 19 16.61 7.49 -45.24
N ASN A 20 17.81 7.38 -44.68
CA ASN A 20 18.02 7.39 -43.23
C ASN A 20 17.66 8.78 -42.72
N ALA A 21 16.41 8.98 -42.33
CA ALA A 21 16.04 10.05 -41.41
C ALA A 21 16.17 9.48 -39.99
N GLU A 22 17.38 9.56 -39.43
CA GLU A 22 17.57 9.42 -37.99
C GLU A 22 17.09 10.74 -37.36
N ASP A 23 15.88 10.72 -36.78
CA ASP A 23 15.46 11.76 -35.85
C ASP A 23 16.52 11.86 -34.73
N PRO A 24 16.98 13.06 -34.35
CA PRO A 24 17.92 13.19 -33.26
C PRO A 24 17.23 12.74 -31.97
N VAL A 25 17.62 11.56 -31.48
CA VAL A 25 17.30 11.10 -30.13
C VAL A 25 17.87 12.13 -29.17
N ASP A 26 16.98 12.92 -28.57
CA ASP A 26 17.28 13.70 -27.38
C ASP A 26 17.95 12.77 -26.37
N LYS A 27 19.27 12.95 -26.21
CA LYS A 27 20.04 12.32 -25.15
C LYS A 27 19.46 12.82 -23.84
N LYS A 28 18.50 12.07 -23.31
CA LYS A 28 17.98 12.24 -21.96
C LYS A 28 19.17 12.19 -21.02
N GLU A 29 19.51 13.37 -20.55
CA GLU A 29 20.57 13.67 -19.60
C GLU A 29 20.55 12.61 -18.50
N ALA A 30 21.70 11.97 -18.28
CA ALA A 30 21.87 11.00 -17.22
C ALA A 30 21.39 11.65 -15.91
N ALA A 31 20.41 11.01 -15.27
CA ALA A 31 19.82 11.52 -14.03
C ALA A 31 20.94 11.85 -13.04
N ALA A 32 20.96 13.11 -12.61
CA ALA A 32 21.83 13.58 -11.54
C ALA A 32 21.73 12.65 -10.32
N PRO A 33 22.82 12.48 -9.55
CA PRO A 33 22.82 11.63 -8.37
C PRO A 33 21.68 12.05 -7.43
N ILE A 34 20.92 11.06 -6.94
CA ILE A 34 19.82 11.22 -5.98
C ILE A 34 20.33 12.12 -4.85
N ALA A 35 19.88 13.38 -4.83
CA ALA A 35 20.16 14.28 -3.74
C ALA A 35 19.78 13.57 -2.44
N ALA A 36 20.74 13.47 -1.50
CA ALA A 36 20.51 12.87 -0.19
C ALA A 36 19.23 13.47 0.41
N ASN A 37 18.19 12.64 0.49
CA ASN A 37 16.83 13.10 0.74
C ASN A 37 16.73 13.57 2.21
N LYS A 38 16.79 14.89 2.43
CA LYS A 38 16.81 15.53 3.76
C LYS A 38 15.57 15.25 4.63
N ASN A 39 14.50 14.74 4.03
CA ASN A 39 13.21 14.48 4.68
C ASN A 39 12.92 12.98 4.83
N ILE A 40 13.91 12.20 5.31
CA ILE A 40 13.74 10.77 5.59
C ILE A 40 14.14 10.47 7.04
N LEU A 41 13.35 9.63 7.70
CA LEU A 41 13.65 9.09 9.03
C LEU A 41 14.92 8.22 8.98
N LYS A 42 15.75 8.27 10.02
CA LYS A 42 16.91 7.38 10.10
C LYS A 42 16.47 5.90 10.02
N PRO A 43 17.26 5.00 9.41
CA PRO A 43 17.02 3.56 9.50
C PRO A 43 16.94 3.12 10.96
N LEU A 44 16.09 2.15 11.28
CA LEU A 44 16.03 1.62 12.63
C LEU A 44 17.28 0.79 12.94
N VAL A 45 17.82 1.00 14.14
CA VAL A 45 18.94 0.22 14.67
C VAL A 45 18.39 -1.06 15.29
N THR A 46 18.97 -2.20 14.91
CA THR A 46 18.67 -3.50 15.50
C THR A 46 18.98 -3.48 17.00
N SER A 47 18.07 -4.02 17.80
CA SER A 47 18.25 -4.17 19.25
C SER A 47 17.66 -5.49 19.73
N LYS A 48 17.72 -5.75 21.04
CA LYS A 48 17.12 -6.95 21.65
C LYS A 48 15.63 -7.14 21.31
N PHE A 49 14.89 -6.05 21.12
CA PHE A 49 13.44 -6.11 20.87
C PHE A 49 13.03 -5.61 19.49
N VAL A 50 13.88 -4.83 18.81
CA VAL A 50 13.63 -4.32 17.47
C VAL A 50 14.46 -5.13 16.48
N LEU A 51 13.79 -5.99 15.71
CA LEU A 51 14.42 -6.97 14.84
C LEU A 51 14.06 -6.68 13.37
N PRO A 52 15.04 -6.54 12.46
CA PRO A 52 14.77 -6.45 11.03
C PRO A 52 14.31 -7.80 10.48
N LEU A 53 13.31 -7.80 9.60
CA LEU A 53 12.81 -9.02 8.95
C LEU A 53 13.18 -9.12 7.46
N LYS A 54 13.73 -8.05 6.87
CA LYS A 54 14.18 -8.02 5.46
C LYS A 54 15.64 -7.59 5.36
N LYS A 55 16.43 -8.32 4.58
CA LYS A 55 17.80 -7.92 4.19
C LYS A 55 17.69 -6.65 3.32
N GLY A 56 18.34 -5.56 3.74
CA GLY A 56 18.22 -4.25 3.08
C GLY A 56 17.31 -3.24 3.79
N GLY A 57 16.66 -3.63 4.90
CA GLY A 57 15.80 -2.75 5.69
C GLY A 57 14.38 -2.63 5.14
N GLY A 58 13.62 -1.69 5.71
CA GLY A 58 12.24 -1.38 5.32
C GLY A 58 11.15 -2.23 5.99
N LEU A 59 11.53 -3.21 6.82
CA LEU A 59 10.61 -4.01 7.63
C LEU A 59 11.26 -4.45 8.95
N TRP A 60 10.59 -4.16 10.06
CA TRP A 60 11.00 -4.54 11.40
C TRP A 60 9.81 -4.98 12.25
N ILE A 61 10.10 -5.70 13.32
CA ILE A 61 9.16 -5.92 14.43
C ILE A 61 9.74 -5.36 15.72
N ASP A 62 8.89 -4.76 16.55
CA ASP A 62 9.18 -4.41 17.93
C ASP A 62 8.39 -5.36 18.85
N LEU A 63 9.08 -6.34 19.43
CA LEU A 63 8.48 -7.38 20.26
C LEU A 63 8.02 -6.86 21.64
N LYS A 64 8.55 -5.73 22.10
CA LYS A 64 8.18 -5.12 23.38
C LYS A 64 6.89 -4.31 23.22
N ARG A 65 6.83 -3.47 22.17
CA ARG A 65 5.67 -2.62 21.87
C ARG A 65 4.58 -3.33 21.07
N LYS A 66 4.87 -4.52 20.53
CA LYS A 66 4.01 -5.30 19.64
C LYS A 66 3.66 -4.51 18.37
N TRP A 67 4.70 -4.02 17.69
CA TRP A 67 4.57 -3.26 16.45
C TRP A 67 5.21 -3.99 15.28
N VAL A 68 4.58 -3.95 14.11
CA VAL A 68 5.24 -4.15 12.82
C VAL A 68 5.51 -2.79 12.23
N ILE A 69 6.75 -2.55 11.80
CA ILE A 69 7.19 -1.27 11.28
C ILE A 69 7.62 -1.45 9.83
N VAL A 70 7.01 -0.70 8.92
CA VAL A 70 7.16 -0.87 7.48
C VAL A 70 7.46 0.47 6.83
N ASP A 71 8.49 0.54 5.99
CA ASP A 71 8.73 1.73 5.17
C ASP A 71 7.84 1.71 3.93
N GLY A 72 7.47 2.89 3.44
CA GLY A 72 6.67 3.09 2.24
C GLY A 72 6.76 4.51 1.70
N SER A 73 5.89 4.86 0.77
CA SER A 73 5.78 6.21 0.23
C SER A 73 4.34 6.54 -0.18
N VAL A 74 4.01 7.84 -0.17
CA VAL A 74 2.72 8.31 -0.67
C VAL A 74 2.65 8.15 -2.19
N CYS A 75 1.66 7.40 -2.70
CA CYS A 75 1.45 7.19 -4.14
C CYS A 75 0.18 7.87 -4.69
N LEU A 76 -0.79 8.22 -3.83
CA LEU A 76 -2.01 8.90 -4.25
C LEU A 76 -2.51 9.85 -3.15
N ARG A 77 -3.01 11.02 -3.55
CA ARG A 77 -3.53 12.05 -2.62
C ARG A 77 -4.97 12.46 -2.89
N GLU A 78 -5.53 12.03 -4.01
CA GLU A 78 -6.82 12.47 -4.51
C GLU A 78 -7.55 11.34 -5.21
N GLY A 79 -8.88 11.30 -5.07
CA GLY A 79 -9.72 10.29 -5.72
C GLY A 79 -10.30 9.26 -4.75
N PRO A 80 -11.14 8.35 -5.28
CA PRO A 80 -11.70 7.25 -4.53
C PRO A 80 -10.61 6.22 -4.18
N LEU A 81 -10.79 5.51 -3.07
CA LEU A 81 -9.82 4.55 -2.57
C LEU A 81 -10.44 3.16 -2.43
N GLU A 82 -9.69 2.14 -2.85
CA GLU A 82 -9.98 0.74 -2.53
C GLU A 82 -9.05 0.22 -1.43
N MET A 83 -7.81 0.73 -1.41
CA MET A 83 -6.81 0.41 -0.40
C MET A 83 -6.36 1.68 0.32
N PHE A 84 -5.99 1.54 1.59
CA PHE A 84 -5.18 2.53 2.27
C PHE A 84 -3.69 2.31 1.96
N ILE A 85 -3.25 1.04 1.97
CA ILE A 85 -1.87 0.63 1.74
C ILE A 85 -1.86 -0.58 0.81
N CYS A 86 -1.03 -0.54 -0.24
CA CYS A 86 -0.77 -1.69 -1.11
C CYS A 86 0.75 -2.00 -1.20
N PRO A 87 1.12 -3.25 -1.54
CA PRO A 87 2.46 -3.55 -2.04
C PRO A 87 2.77 -2.80 -3.34
N ALA A 88 4.05 -2.55 -3.60
CA ALA A 88 4.49 -1.92 -4.84
C ALA A 88 4.18 -2.78 -6.08
N GLN A 89 3.92 -2.11 -7.19
CA GLN A 89 3.57 -2.66 -8.50
C GLN A 89 2.25 -3.46 -8.49
N THR A 90 1.25 -2.99 -7.72
CA THR A 90 -0.07 -3.64 -7.63
C THR A 90 -1.21 -2.63 -7.85
N LYS A 91 -1.62 -1.93 -6.79
CA LYS A 91 -2.86 -1.13 -6.72
C LYS A 91 -2.59 0.35 -6.40
N GLU A 92 -1.43 0.89 -6.75
CA GLU A 92 -1.06 2.28 -6.39
C GLU A 92 -2.02 3.34 -6.91
N HIS A 93 -2.71 3.08 -8.02
CA HIS A 93 -3.69 3.98 -8.62
C HIS A 93 -4.97 4.14 -7.78
N GLU A 94 -5.14 3.35 -6.72
CA GLU A 94 -6.31 3.35 -5.82
C GLU A 94 -5.90 3.19 -4.34
N SER A 95 -4.62 3.46 -4.04
CA SER A 95 -4.00 3.31 -2.72
C SER A 95 -3.31 4.60 -2.30
N VAL A 96 -3.45 5.03 -1.04
CA VAL A 96 -2.76 6.25 -0.55
C VAL A 96 -1.25 6.02 -0.41
N ILE A 97 -0.86 4.84 0.07
CA ILE A 97 0.53 4.49 0.40
C ILE A 97 0.91 3.20 -0.32
N THR A 98 2.11 3.16 -0.88
CA THR A 98 2.73 1.95 -1.42
C THR A 98 3.93 1.53 -0.56
N THR A 99 4.18 0.22 -0.45
CA THR A 99 5.32 -0.34 0.30
C THR A 99 6.04 -1.44 -0.50
N PRO A 100 7.38 -1.56 -0.40
CA PRO A 100 8.12 -2.65 -1.04
C PRO A 100 8.01 -4.00 -0.32
N VAL A 101 7.10 -4.12 0.65
CA VAL A 101 6.84 -5.34 1.43
C VAL A 101 5.54 -5.96 0.94
N ASP A 102 5.58 -7.24 0.57
CA ASP A 102 4.40 -7.99 0.15
C ASP A 102 3.46 -8.27 1.33
N ALA A 103 2.21 -8.59 1.02
CA ALA A 103 1.17 -8.72 2.03
C ALA A 103 1.35 -9.95 2.92
N GLU A 104 1.90 -11.05 2.38
CA GLU A 104 2.24 -12.24 3.16
C GLU A 104 3.32 -11.95 4.21
N THR A 105 4.33 -11.18 3.84
CA THR A 105 5.38 -10.76 4.76
C THR A 105 4.83 -9.86 5.88
N VAL A 106 3.89 -8.96 5.58
CA VAL A 106 3.19 -8.19 6.64
C VAL A 106 2.33 -9.11 7.52
N HIS A 107 1.59 -10.05 6.93
CA HIS A 107 0.81 -11.05 7.66
C HIS A 107 1.67 -11.81 8.68
N THR A 108 2.79 -12.38 8.23
CA THR A 108 3.67 -13.17 9.10
C THR A 108 4.31 -12.32 10.19
N SER A 109 4.62 -11.06 9.90
CA SER A 109 5.11 -10.10 10.89
C SER A 109 4.07 -9.78 11.98
N LEU A 110 2.80 -9.66 11.62
CA LEU A 110 1.69 -9.46 12.57
C LEU A 110 1.52 -10.68 13.48
N LEU A 111 1.63 -11.89 12.93
CA LEU A 111 1.64 -13.12 13.75
C LEU A 111 2.82 -13.12 14.74
N ALA A 112 4.01 -12.69 14.31
CA ALA A 112 5.20 -12.66 15.16
C ALA A 112 5.06 -11.72 16.38
N ILE A 113 4.27 -10.64 16.26
CA ILE A 113 3.93 -9.76 17.39
C ILE A 113 2.67 -10.21 18.16
N GLY A 114 2.14 -11.39 17.87
CA GLY A 114 1.02 -12.00 18.58
C GLY A 114 -0.37 -11.52 18.14
N ALA A 115 -0.49 -10.87 16.98
CA ALA A 115 -1.80 -10.61 16.40
C ALA A 115 -2.43 -11.94 15.96
N LYS A 116 -3.77 -12.02 16.03
CA LYS A 116 -4.52 -13.20 15.61
C LYS A 116 -5.32 -12.87 14.36
N THR A 117 -5.23 -13.72 13.36
CA THR A 117 -6.11 -13.64 12.19
C THR A 117 -7.55 -13.95 12.62
N GLY A 118 -8.51 -13.33 11.94
CA GLY A 118 -9.89 -13.78 11.93
C GLY A 118 -10.20 -14.36 10.56
N SER A 119 -11.07 -13.66 9.84
CA SER A 119 -11.46 -14.01 8.48
C SER A 119 -11.60 -12.75 7.63
N PRO A 120 -11.27 -12.80 6.33
CA PRO A 120 -11.70 -11.79 5.37
C PRO A 120 -13.22 -11.68 5.29
N VAL A 121 -13.71 -10.68 4.56
CA VAL A 121 -15.14 -10.58 4.24
C VAL A 121 -15.61 -11.82 3.45
N GLN A 122 -16.85 -12.22 3.69
CA GLN A 122 -17.58 -13.16 2.86
C GLN A 122 -18.84 -12.46 2.35
N PHE A 123 -19.10 -12.50 1.05
CA PHE A 123 -20.31 -11.89 0.47
C PHE A 123 -21.43 -12.91 0.24
N GLN A 124 -21.07 -14.15 -0.09
CA GLN A 124 -22.01 -15.22 -0.42
C GLN A 124 -21.69 -16.49 0.39
N PRO A 125 -22.69 -17.34 0.69
CA PRO A 125 -24.13 -17.15 0.42
C PRO A 125 -24.79 -16.08 1.30
N GLU A 126 -24.15 -15.71 2.41
CA GLU A 126 -24.58 -14.64 3.33
C GLU A 126 -23.40 -13.72 3.61
N TYR A 127 -23.68 -12.42 3.78
CA TYR A 127 -22.66 -11.45 4.14
C TYR A 127 -22.12 -11.71 5.55
N LYS A 128 -20.80 -11.84 5.67
CA LYS A 128 -20.08 -11.86 6.94
C LYS A 128 -18.95 -10.83 6.85
N ARG A 129 -18.95 -9.88 7.78
CA ARG A 129 -17.89 -8.87 7.90
C ARG A 129 -16.53 -9.52 8.16
N ALA A 130 -15.47 -8.80 7.82
CA ALA A 130 -14.13 -9.17 8.25
C ALA A 130 -14.02 -9.18 9.80
N THR A 131 -13.18 -10.09 10.31
CA THR A 131 -12.91 -10.27 11.74
C THR A 131 -11.42 -10.47 11.97
N GLY A 132 -10.97 -10.37 13.22
CA GLY A 132 -9.59 -10.62 13.63
C GLY A 132 -9.11 -9.63 14.69
N ALA A 133 -7.82 -9.70 15.02
CA ALA A 133 -7.20 -8.70 15.88
C ALA A 133 -7.33 -7.30 15.28
N VAL A 134 -7.57 -6.30 16.12
CA VAL A 134 -7.64 -4.91 15.67
C VAL A 134 -6.23 -4.37 15.47
N ILE A 135 -5.97 -3.84 14.28
CA ILE A 135 -4.67 -3.29 13.92
C ILE A 135 -4.82 -1.78 13.73
N ASP A 136 -4.17 -1.03 14.61
CA ASP A 136 -4.02 0.41 14.46
C ASP A 136 -2.83 0.72 13.58
N ILE A 137 -2.98 1.69 12.69
CA ILE A 137 -1.93 2.10 11.77
C ILE A 137 -1.63 3.57 12.02
N VAL A 138 -0.39 3.87 12.39
CA VAL A 138 0.13 5.24 12.49
C VAL A 138 1.08 5.48 11.33
N VAL A 139 0.88 6.58 10.60
CA VAL A 139 1.76 7.02 9.52
C VAL A 139 2.69 8.08 10.06
N VAL A 140 4.00 7.86 9.93
CA VAL A 140 5.05 8.80 10.35
C VAL A 140 5.78 9.31 9.11
N TRP A 141 6.02 10.62 9.03
CA TRP A 141 6.78 11.23 7.93
C TRP A 141 7.54 12.46 8.39
N VAL A 142 8.51 12.91 7.59
CA VAL A 142 9.17 14.20 7.79
C VAL A 142 8.50 15.22 6.88
N GLY A 143 7.97 16.29 7.48
CA GLY A 143 7.34 17.39 6.75
C GLY A 143 8.34 18.22 5.96
N GLU A 144 7.85 19.08 5.08
CA GLU A 144 8.68 20.01 4.31
C GLU A 144 9.43 21.00 5.22
N ASP A 145 8.91 21.25 6.42
CA ASP A 145 9.55 22.04 7.49
C ASP A 145 10.63 21.27 8.27
N GLY A 146 10.94 20.03 7.86
CA GLY A 146 11.91 19.16 8.51
C GLY A 146 11.41 18.51 9.81
N LYS A 147 10.18 18.77 10.24
CA LYS A 147 9.64 18.19 11.47
C LYS A 147 9.06 16.81 11.23
N ILE A 148 9.22 15.95 12.23
CA ILE A 148 8.60 14.63 12.25
C ILE A 148 7.13 14.78 12.62
N ASN A 149 6.26 14.30 11.74
CA ASN A 149 4.81 14.28 11.89
C ASN A 149 4.33 12.84 12.05
N ALA A 150 3.21 12.65 12.76
CA ALA A 150 2.54 11.37 12.85
C ALA A 150 1.03 11.53 13.09
N ASN A 151 0.25 10.79 12.30
CA ASN A 151 -1.22 10.75 12.34
C ASN A 151 -1.72 9.30 12.29
N LEU A 152 -2.96 9.08 12.75
CA LEU A 152 -3.64 7.80 12.51
C LEU A 152 -3.92 7.69 11.01
N GLY A 153 -3.80 6.49 10.44
CA GLY A 153 -4.04 6.27 9.02
C GLY A 153 -5.45 6.69 8.58
N GLN A 154 -6.42 6.59 9.49
CA GLN A 154 -7.78 7.06 9.29
C GLN A 154 -7.88 8.56 9.01
N ASP A 155 -6.97 9.39 9.55
CA ASP A 155 -6.96 10.85 9.31
C ASP A 155 -6.78 11.18 7.83
N TRP A 156 -6.10 10.29 7.09
CA TRP A 156 -5.80 10.41 5.66
C TRP A 156 -6.97 9.94 4.78
N VAL A 157 -8.07 9.47 5.37
CA VAL A 157 -9.22 8.90 4.65
C VAL A 157 -10.50 9.62 5.08
N LYS A 158 -11.32 10.04 4.10
CA LYS A 158 -12.64 10.63 4.35
C LYS A 158 -13.75 9.82 3.69
N LYS A 159 -14.93 9.83 4.29
CA LYS A 159 -16.14 9.20 3.71
C LYS A 159 -16.80 10.14 2.72
N GLY A 160 -16.93 9.74 1.45
CA GLY A 160 -17.31 10.60 0.32
C GLY A 160 -18.50 11.52 0.59
N ASN A 161 -19.66 10.95 0.95
CA ASN A 161 -20.91 11.70 1.11
C ASN A 161 -20.88 12.71 2.27
N THR A 162 -20.15 12.41 3.34
CA THR A 162 -20.15 13.23 4.57
C THR A 162 -18.93 14.12 4.68
N ARG A 163 -17.88 13.83 3.90
CA ARG A 163 -16.54 14.41 4.00
C ARG A 163 -15.88 14.29 5.39
N LYS A 164 -16.47 13.52 6.31
CA LYS A 164 -15.91 13.25 7.63
C LYS A 164 -14.77 12.23 7.53
N THR A 165 -13.78 12.38 8.40
CA THR A 165 -12.67 11.42 8.60
C THR A 165 -13.21 10.02 8.90
N MET A 166 -12.53 8.98 8.42
CA MET A 166 -12.91 7.59 8.68
C MET A 166 -12.93 7.26 10.18
N GLN A 167 -13.95 6.54 10.64
CA GLN A 167 -14.19 6.30 12.07
C GLN A 167 -13.98 4.84 12.52
N TYR A 168 -13.57 3.96 11.60
CA TYR A 168 -13.41 2.53 11.87
C TYR A 168 -11.94 2.19 12.04
N ALA A 169 -11.67 1.25 12.95
CA ALA A 169 -10.37 0.57 12.98
C ALA A 169 -10.37 -0.57 11.97
N TRP A 170 -9.16 -0.99 11.59
CA TRP A 170 -8.98 -2.17 10.75
C TRP A 170 -8.89 -3.45 11.58
N VAL A 171 -9.22 -4.57 10.94
CA VAL A 171 -9.06 -5.92 11.51
C VAL A 171 -8.15 -6.78 10.65
N PHE A 172 -7.37 -7.64 11.30
CA PHE A 172 -6.46 -8.57 10.65
C PHE A 172 -7.23 -9.82 10.17
N GLY A 173 -7.79 -9.73 8.97
CA GLY A 173 -8.56 -10.82 8.34
C GLY A 173 -7.69 -12.03 7.98
N GLY A 174 -6.43 -11.80 7.61
CA GLY A 174 -5.45 -12.85 7.35
C GLY A 174 -5.46 -13.43 5.94
N SER A 175 -6.32 -12.95 5.03
CA SER A 175 -6.43 -13.43 3.64
C SER A 175 -6.63 -14.96 3.56
N GLY A 176 -6.13 -15.57 2.49
CA GLY A 176 -6.09 -17.01 2.28
C GLY A 176 -4.95 -17.41 1.34
N TYR A 177 -4.91 -18.70 1.03
CA TYR A 177 -3.89 -19.27 0.18
C TYR A 177 -4.51 -20.11 -0.93
N TRP A 178 -3.95 -20.01 -2.12
CA TRP A 178 -4.19 -20.93 -3.21
C TRP A 178 -2.97 -21.82 -3.41
N LYS A 179 -3.21 -23.07 -3.76
CA LYS A 179 -2.16 -23.99 -4.20
C LYS A 179 -2.33 -24.22 -5.69
N ASN A 180 -1.30 -23.93 -6.47
CA ASN A 180 -1.31 -24.19 -7.90
C ASN A 180 -1.38 -25.70 -8.14
N PRO A 181 -2.41 -26.21 -8.82
CA PRO A 181 -2.58 -27.65 -9.02
C PRO A 181 -1.52 -28.24 -9.96
N ASN A 182 -0.83 -27.41 -10.76
CA ASN A 182 0.16 -27.85 -11.73
C ASN A 182 1.60 -27.72 -11.22
N THR A 183 1.89 -26.78 -10.32
CA THR A 183 3.25 -26.48 -9.85
C THR A 183 3.45 -26.70 -8.35
N ASP A 184 2.39 -27.02 -7.60
CA ASP A 184 2.35 -27.08 -6.14
C ASP A 184 2.72 -25.76 -5.42
N GLU A 185 2.93 -24.68 -6.16
CA GLU A 185 3.27 -23.36 -5.64
C GLU A 185 2.12 -22.83 -4.77
N ARG A 186 2.48 -22.31 -3.59
CA ARG A 186 1.53 -21.69 -2.66
C ARG A 186 1.54 -20.19 -2.88
N ILE A 187 0.40 -19.65 -3.29
CA ILE A 187 0.19 -18.21 -3.53
C ILE A 187 -0.68 -17.66 -2.41
N TYR A 188 -0.18 -16.63 -1.73
CA TYR A 188 -0.98 -15.86 -0.77
C TYR A 188 -1.88 -14.87 -1.51
N TYR A 189 -3.20 -14.93 -1.28
CA TYR A 189 -4.15 -14.13 -2.06
C TYR A 189 -3.93 -12.62 -1.93
N GLY A 190 -3.59 -12.13 -0.74
CA GLY A 190 -3.39 -10.70 -0.50
C GLY A 190 -2.19 -10.10 -1.25
N ASN A 191 -1.33 -10.92 -1.84
CA ASN A 191 -0.25 -10.45 -2.70
C ASN A 191 -0.78 -9.90 -4.06
N ASP A 192 -2.08 -10.02 -4.34
CA ASP A 192 -2.77 -9.31 -5.44
C ASP A 192 -2.83 -7.77 -5.26
N GLY A 193 -2.40 -7.26 -4.10
CA GLY A 193 -2.46 -5.85 -3.74
C GLY A 193 -3.33 -5.54 -2.51
N SER A 194 -4.11 -6.52 -2.04
CA SER A 194 -5.10 -6.37 -0.96
C SER A 194 -4.48 -6.44 0.45
N LEU A 195 -3.59 -5.49 0.74
CA LEU A 195 -2.88 -5.40 2.02
C LEU A 195 -3.72 -4.72 3.11
N VAL A 196 -3.98 -3.41 3.02
CA VAL A 196 -4.89 -2.70 3.93
C VAL A 196 -6.04 -2.12 3.14
N CYS A 197 -7.20 -2.77 3.22
CA CYS A 197 -8.36 -2.47 2.42
C CYS A 197 -9.26 -1.38 3.04
N LEU A 198 -9.92 -0.62 2.17
CA LEU A 198 -11.02 0.32 2.47
C LEU A 198 -12.33 -0.14 1.82
N SER A 199 -12.25 -0.80 0.66
CA SER A 199 -13.32 -1.63 0.10
C SER A 199 -13.06 -3.08 0.51
N ASN A 200 -14.08 -3.85 0.88
CA ASN A 200 -13.85 -5.21 1.35
C ASN A 200 -13.49 -6.15 0.19
N PHE A 201 -12.47 -6.98 0.41
CA PHE A 201 -12.03 -8.01 -0.53
C PHE A 201 -11.90 -9.36 0.18
N PRO A 202 -12.37 -10.48 -0.42
CA PRO A 202 -12.12 -11.81 0.13
C PRO A 202 -10.63 -12.17 0.23
N THR A 203 -9.79 -11.46 -0.54
CA THR A 203 -8.33 -11.61 -0.54
C THR A 203 -7.62 -10.69 0.46
N ALA A 204 -8.35 -9.85 1.21
CA ALA A 204 -7.78 -8.85 2.12
C ALA A 204 -6.95 -9.46 3.26
N THR A 205 -5.75 -8.91 3.47
CA THR A 205 -4.93 -9.21 4.66
C THR A 205 -5.43 -8.46 5.88
N ILE A 206 -5.66 -7.16 5.74
CA ILE A 206 -6.26 -6.27 6.73
C ILE A 206 -7.45 -5.58 6.06
N ASP A 207 -8.60 -5.55 6.72
CA ASP A 207 -9.85 -5.05 6.13
C ASP A 207 -10.68 -4.25 7.14
N LEU A 208 -11.73 -3.56 6.65
CA LEU A 208 -12.73 -2.90 7.48
C LEU A 208 -13.76 -3.92 8.00
N PRO A 209 -14.11 -3.88 9.30
CA PRO A 209 -15.11 -4.75 9.91
C PRO A 209 -16.55 -4.23 9.70
N VAL A 210 -16.80 -3.58 8.56
CA VAL A 210 -18.10 -3.06 8.13
C VAL A 210 -18.23 -3.22 6.63
N GLU A 211 -19.47 -3.27 6.15
CA GLU A 211 -19.73 -3.39 4.72
C GLU A 211 -19.22 -2.15 3.98
N SER A 212 -18.30 -2.39 3.06
CA SER A 212 -17.75 -1.42 2.14
C SER A 212 -17.57 -2.11 0.80
N SER A 213 -18.48 -1.86 -0.13
CA SER A 213 -18.47 -2.54 -1.43
C SER A 213 -17.24 -2.17 -2.25
N ASN A 214 -16.68 -3.14 -2.96
CA ASN A 214 -15.65 -2.93 -3.99
C ASN A 214 -16.22 -2.58 -5.37
N SER A 215 -17.54 -2.34 -5.47
CA SER A 215 -18.15 -1.84 -6.70
C SER A 215 -17.83 -0.35 -6.91
N ASN A 216 -17.44 0.00 -8.14
CA ASN A 216 -17.14 1.38 -8.54
C ASN A 216 -18.27 2.37 -8.19
N ALA A 217 -19.54 1.95 -8.30
CA ALA A 217 -20.70 2.79 -8.02
C ALA A 217 -20.97 3.00 -6.52
N ALA A 218 -20.31 2.23 -5.65
CA ALA A 218 -20.54 2.19 -4.21
C ALA A 218 -19.30 2.53 -3.38
N ARG A 219 -18.24 3.10 -3.99
CA ARG A 219 -17.00 3.45 -3.28
C ARG A 219 -17.26 4.47 -2.17
N LEU A 220 -17.00 4.06 -0.94
CA LEU A 220 -17.36 4.84 0.26
C LEU A 220 -16.28 5.83 0.69
N TYR A 221 -15.02 5.56 0.37
CA TYR A 221 -13.86 6.26 0.92
C TYR A 221 -13.01 6.94 -0.16
N TYR A 222 -12.47 8.09 0.22
CA TYR A 222 -11.70 8.98 -0.63
C TYR A 222 -10.48 9.49 0.13
N ALA A 223 -9.45 9.89 -0.61
CA ALA A 223 -8.27 10.52 -0.05
C ALA A 223 -8.63 11.86 0.64
N ASN A 224 -8.14 12.04 1.88
CA ASN A 224 -8.28 13.28 2.62
C ASN A 224 -7.06 14.19 2.39
N THR A 225 -6.98 14.75 1.17
CA THR A 225 -5.82 15.50 0.64
C THR A 225 -5.15 16.48 1.63
N PRO A 226 -5.88 17.29 2.42
CA PRO A 226 -5.25 18.21 3.36
C PRO A 226 -4.44 17.54 4.49
N GLN A 227 -4.72 16.27 4.78
CA GLN A 227 -4.04 15.49 5.80
C GLN A 227 -2.90 14.62 5.23
N ILE A 228 -2.95 14.31 3.93
CA ILE A 228 -1.98 13.44 3.27
C ILE A 228 -0.76 14.25 2.87
N ALA A 229 0.42 13.76 3.27
CA ALA A 229 1.71 14.33 2.86
C ALA A 229 1.86 14.41 1.33
N PRO A 230 2.78 15.24 0.79
CA PRO A 230 3.01 15.33 -0.65
C PRO A 230 3.28 13.98 -1.33
N LEU A 231 3.05 13.93 -2.64
CA LEU A 231 3.32 12.71 -3.41
C LEU A 231 4.78 12.33 -3.31
N LYS A 232 5.06 11.03 -3.26
CA LYS A 232 6.39 10.43 -3.10
C LYS A 232 7.06 10.71 -1.76
N THR A 233 6.41 11.39 -0.80
CA THR A 233 6.95 11.54 0.55
C THR A 233 7.18 10.15 1.16
N PRO A 234 8.42 9.83 1.59
CA PRO A 234 8.70 8.60 2.31
C PRO A 234 7.98 8.60 3.65
N VAL A 235 7.37 7.47 3.99
CA VAL A 235 6.64 7.27 5.24
C VAL A 235 7.15 6.03 5.95
N ARG A 236 7.02 6.02 7.28
CA ARG A 236 7.18 4.84 8.12
C ARG A 236 5.85 4.53 8.79
N LEU A 237 5.36 3.34 8.51
CA LEU A 237 4.09 2.82 8.99
C LEU A 237 4.33 2.02 10.27
N VAL A 238 3.54 2.27 11.30
CA VAL A 238 3.51 1.47 12.52
C VAL A 238 2.17 0.76 12.61
N PHE A 239 2.17 -0.55 12.42
CA PHE A 239 1.03 -1.43 12.65
C PHE A 239 1.10 -1.94 14.09
N ALA A 240 0.16 -1.50 14.92
CA ALA A 240 0.08 -1.87 16.33
C ALA A 240 -1.07 -2.84 16.58
N ASN A 241 -0.79 -3.98 17.20
CA ASN A 241 -1.80 -4.92 17.64
C ASN A 241 -2.52 -4.38 18.88
N ARG A 242 -3.79 -3.97 18.74
CA ARG A 242 -4.57 -3.37 19.83
C ARG A 242 -5.08 -4.46 20.80
N PRO A 243 -4.67 -4.47 22.07
CA PRO A 243 -5.11 -5.48 23.03
C PRO A 243 -6.54 -5.21 23.53
N ASN A 244 -7.18 -6.27 24.06
CA ASN A 244 -8.43 -6.19 24.84
C ASN A 244 -9.62 -5.52 24.12
N VAL A 245 -9.76 -5.72 22.81
CA VAL A 245 -10.93 -5.25 22.07
C VAL A 245 -12.07 -6.26 22.15
N ASP A 246 -13.26 -5.76 22.47
CA ASP A 246 -14.50 -6.53 22.44
C ASP A 246 -14.83 -6.96 20.98
N ALA A 247 -14.72 -8.26 20.71
CA ALA A 247 -14.95 -8.83 19.39
C ALA A 247 -16.41 -8.70 18.89
N MET A 248 -17.36 -8.47 19.81
CA MET A 248 -18.78 -8.30 19.48
C MET A 248 -19.11 -6.90 18.95
N LYS A 249 -18.26 -5.90 19.22
CA LYS A 249 -18.47 -4.52 18.78
C LYS A 249 -17.65 -4.22 17.54
N THR A 250 -18.20 -3.39 16.65
CA THR A 250 -17.42 -2.83 15.55
C THR A 250 -16.36 -1.88 16.10
N PRO A 251 -15.06 -2.19 15.94
CA PRO A 251 -14.00 -1.39 16.54
C PRO A 251 -13.91 -0.02 15.84
N LYS A 252 -13.81 1.03 16.66
CA LYS A 252 -13.64 2.41 16.20
C LYS A 252 -12.17 2.81 16.18
N VAL A 253 -11.87 3.80 15.35
CA VAL A 253 -10.57 4.49 15.35
C VAL A 253 -10.25 5.02 16.75
N LEU A 254 -8.97 5.06 17.11
CA LEU A 254 -8.54 5.70 18.35
C LEU A 254 -8.76 7.23 18.28
N GLY A 255 -8.92 7.88 19.43
CA GLY A 255 -8.96 9.34 19.49
C GLY A 255 -7.61 9.98 19.19
N ALA A 256 -7.62 11.26 18.80
CA ALA A 256 -6.42 12.02 18.45
C ALA A 256 -5.39 12.17 19.60
N GLY A 257 -5.81 12.01 20.85
CA GLY A 257 -4.96 12.00 22.06
C GLY A 257 -4.72 10.60 22.61
N CYS A 258 -4.81 9.55 21.79
CA CYS A 258 -4.57 8.20 22.29
C CYS A 258 -3.09 7.95 22.61
N VAL A 259 -2.85 7.13 23.63
CA VAL A 259 -1.51 6.75 24.09
C VAL A 259 -0.64 6.17 22.97
N LEU A 260 -1.23 5.39 22.05
CA LEU A 260 -0.49 4.85 20.91
C LEU A 260 0.14 5.96 20.06
N LEU A 261 -0.66 6.96 19.66
CA LEU A 261 -0.20 8.02 18.76
C LEU A 261 0.87 8.89 19.44
N GLU A 262 0.71 9.20 20.72
CA GLU A 262 1.71 9.93 21.51
C GLU A 262 3.01 9.13 21.65
N THR A 263 2.91 7.82 21.90
CA THR A 263 4.06 6.93 22.01
C THR A 263 4.82 6.85 20.68
N VAL A 264 4.10 6.74 19.55
CA VAL A 264 4.71 6.72 18.22
C VAL A 264 5.37 8.07 17.90
N ARG A 265 4.76 9.20 18.28
CA ARG A 265 5.36 10.54 18.09
C ARG A 265 6.68 10.69 18.84
N ASN A 266 6.73 10.24 20.10
CA ASN A 266 7.95 10.31 20.91
C ASN A 266 9.02 9.37 20.36
N TRP A 267 8.66 8.13 20.06
CA TRP A 267 9.55 7.16 19.43
C TRP A 267 10.12 7.66 18.09
N ALA A 268 9.29 8.28 17.23
CA ALA A 268 9.73 8.81 15.96
C ALA A 268 10.76 9.96 16.14
N LYS A 269 10.55 10.85 17.12
CA LYS A 269 11.52 11.89 17.47
C LYS A 269 12.86 11.32 17.95
N GLU A 270 12.84 10.23 18.71
CA GLU A 270 14.06 9.54 19.17
C GLU A 270 14.87 8.95 18.01
N ILE A 271 14.21 8.45 16.96
CA ILE A 271 14.87 7.97 15.73
C ILE A 271 15.56 9.13 14.99
N GLY A 272 14.90 10.28 14.93
CA GLY A 272 15.37 11.46 14.22
C GLY A 272 15.34 11.32 12.69
N THR A 273 15.91 12.31 12.00
CA THR A 273 15.99 12.37 10.53
C THR A 273 17.44 12.26 10.06
N ASN A 274 17.67 11.87 8.80
CA ASN A 274 19.03 11.76 8.21
C ASN A 274 19.77 13.11 8.01
N ASN A 275 19.32 14.20 8.66
CA ASN A 275 19.99 15.49 8.63
C ASN A 275 21.25 15.52 9.52
#